data_AF-V9IEE0-F1
#
_entry.id   AF-V9IEE0-F1
#
_cell.length_a   1.000
_cell.length_b   1.000
_cell.length_c   1.000
_cell.angle_alpha   90.00
_cell.angle_beta   90.00
_cell.angle_gamma   90.00
#
_symmetry.space_group_name_H-M   'P 1'
#
loop_
_entity.id
_entity.type
_entity.pdbx_description
1 polymer ?
#
loop_
_entity_poly.entity_id
_entity_poly.type
_entity_poly.pdbx_seq_one_letter_code
_entity_poly.pdbx_strand_id
1 'polypeptide(L)'
;MRCKNSKELMDQQRFIMEKIKNLEKEIQEQLETTTNQKSDIKELKFQMKENLKYLEELIKDNLKFNILEFPDYQYKCECCDQYSNNGRLLWKIDRYKEKMTEAKENHCVLYSPKFLNKEYGYTLRLKLFLNGIGQWKDRHIIGCLQVETGKWDPLLDWPCILKATVILRNQEKYQQIM
;
A
#
# COMPACT_ATOMS: atom_id res chain seq x y z
N MET A 1 74.97 -38.89 -36.68
CA MET A 1 74.40 -37.86 -35.77
C MET A 1 73.09 -37.33 -36.36
N ARG A 2 71.89 -37.80 -35.95
CA ARG A 2 70.63 -37.25 -36.51
C ARG A 2 69.37 -37.41 -35.64
N CYS A 3 69.49 -37.71 -34.35
CA CYS A 3 68.31 -38.04 -33.50
C CYS A 3 67.95 -36.98 -32.45
N LYS A 4 68.70 -35.86 -32.32
CA LYS A 4 68.41 -34.83 -31.30
C LYS A 4 67.14 -34.02 -31.64
N ASN A 5 66.98 -33.62 -32.90
CA ASN A 5 65.87 -32.76 -33.35
C ASN A 5 64.50 -33.46 -33.29
N SER A 6 64.47 -34.79 -33.46
CA SER A 6 63.23 -35.58 -33.40
C SER A 6 62.70 -35.78 -31.97
N LYS A 7 63.58 -35.88 -30.97
CA LYS A 7 63.15 -36.02 -29.56
C LYS A 7 62.53 -34.73 -29.04
N GLU A 8 63.14 -33.59 -29.38
CA GLU A 8 62.65 -32.27 -28.99
C GLU A 8 61.26 -31.96 -29.60
N LEU A 9 61.05 -32.34 -30.86
CA LEU A 9 59.75 -32.30 -31.53
C LEU A 9 58.69 -33.18 -30.84
N MET A 10 59.08 -34.40 -30.44
CA MET A 10 58.18 -35.33 -29.73
C MET A 10 57.79 -34.81 -28.33
N ASP A 11 58.72 -34.15 -27.64
CA ASP A 11 58.46 -33.56 -26.32
C ASP A 11 57.54 -32.33 -26.41
N GLN A 12 57.71 -31.49 -27.45
CA GLN A 12 56.79 -30.39 -27.76
C GLN A 12 55.39 -30.91 -28.11
N GLN A 13 55.28 -31.97 -28.91
CA GLN A 13 54.00 -32.60 -29.23
C GLN A 13 53.30 -33.14 -27.97
N ARG A 14 54.04 -33.79 -27.08
CA ARG A 14 53.50 -34.29 -25.80
C ARG A 14 52.98 -33.14 -24.94
N PHE A 15 53.74 -32.06 -24.83
CA PHE A 15 53.35 -30.88 -24.06
C PHE A 15 52.10 -30.21 -24.61
N ILE A 16 51.97 -30.12 -25.94
CA ILE A 16 50.78 -29.58 -26.61
C ILE A 16 49.57 -30.49 -26.34
N MET A 17 49.71 -31.82 -26.46
CA MET A 17 48.62 -32.74 -26.15
C MET A 17 48.15 -32.62 -24.71
N GLU A 18 49.07 -32.42 -23.77
CA GLU A 18 48.73 -32.26 -22.36
C GLU A 18 47.99 -30.93 -22.09
N LYS A 19 48.40 -29.85 -22.74
CA LYS A 19 47.66 -28.57 -22.73
C LYS A 19 46.27 -28.70 -23.33
N ILE A 20 46.12 -29.40 -24.47
CA ILE A 20 44.82 -29.63 -25.10
C ILE A 20 43.91 -30.40 -24.15
N LYS A 21 44.41 -31.47 -23.54
CA LYS A 21 43.65 -32.28 -22.58
C LYS A 21 43.20 -31.50 -21.34
N ASN A 22 44.06 -30.62 -20.83
CA ASN A 22 43.68 -29.74 -19.71
C ASN A 22 42.62 -28.71 -20.13
N LEU A 23 42.74 -28.12 -21.32
CA LEU A 23 41.72 -27.20 -21.85
C LEU A 23 40.38 -27.89 -22.08
N GLU A 24 40.37 -29.12 -22.60
CA GLU A 24 39.15 -29.92 -22.76
C GLU A 24 38.45 -30.16 -21.42
N LYS A 25 39.23 -30.45 -20.37
CA LYS A 25 38.71 -30.64 -19.01
C LYS A 25 38.10 -29.35 -18.45
N GLU A 26 38.80 -28.22 -18.59
CA GLU A 26 38.33 -26.90 -18.13
C GLU A 26 37.04 -26.47 -18.86
N ILE A 27 36.94 -26.74 -20.17
CA ILE A 27 35.73 -26.47 -20.96
C ILE A 27 34.55 -27.32 -20.46
N GLN A 28 34.79 -28.58 -20.11
CA GLN A 28 33.75 -29.46 -19.59
C GLN A 28 33.23 -29.00 -18.22
N GLU A 29 34.13 -28.60 -17.31
CA GLU A 29 33.76 -28.03 -16.01
C GLU A 29 33.01 -26.69 -16.15
N GLN A 30 33.43 -25.82 -17.07
CA GLN A 30 32.73 -24.58 -17.44
C GLN A 30 31.34 -24.84 -18.03
N LEU A 31 31.17 -25.90 -18.83
CA LEU A 31 29.88 -26.29 -19.37
C LEU A 31 28.93 -26.71 -18.25
N GLU A 32 29.39 -27.56 -17.32
CA GLU A 32 28.60 -28.04 -16.19
C GLU A 32 28.17 -26.89 -15.28
N THR A 33 29.09 -26.01 -14.91
CA THR A 33 28.79 -24.80 -14.13
C THR A 33 27.79 -23.89 -14.84
N THR A 34 27.95 -23.65 -16.14
CA THR A 34 27.01 -22.86 -16.95
C THR A 34 25.62 -23.52 -17.00
N THR A 35 25.55 -24.85 -17.08
CA THR A 35 24.26 -25.56 -17.07
C THR A 35 23.54 -25.47 -15.72
N ASN A 36 24.27 -25.56 -14.61
CA ASN A 36 23.71 -25.43 -13.26
C ASN A 36 23.23 -24.00 -13.00
N GLN A 37 24.03 -22.99 -13.36
CA GLN A 37 23.62 -21.58 -13.28
C GLN A 37 22.34 -21.31 -14.10
N LYS A 38 22.20 -21.95 -15.27
CA LYS A 38 21.00 -21.82 -16.11
C LYS A 38 19.76 -22.44 -15.44
N SER A 39 19.88 -23.53 -14.69
CA SER A 39 18.76 -24.06 -13.90
C SER A 39 18.40 -23.13 -12.73
N ASP A 40 19.38 -22.59 -12.02
CA ASP A 40 19.13 -21.69 -10.88
C ASP A 40 18.43 -20.39 -11.33
N ILE A 41 18.84 -19.82 -12.47
CA ILE A 41 18.17 -18.66 -13.07
C ILE A 41 16.73 -18.98 -13.44
N LYS A 42 16.45 -20.18 -13.94
CA LYS A 42 15.07 -20.59 -14.26
C LYS A 42 14.21 -20.68 -13.01
N GLU A 43 14.75 -21.25 -11.94
CA GLU A 43 14.09 -21.38 -10.65
C GLU A 43 13.81 -20.00 -10.03
N LEU A 44 14.84 -19.15 -9.94
CA LEU A 44 14.69 -17.77 -9.45
C LEU A 44 13.67 -16.97 -10.28
N LYS A 45 13.66 -17.16 -11.61
CA LYS A 45 12.67 -16.52 -12.49
C LYS A 45 11.26 -17.03 -12.22
N PHE A 46 11.09 -18.31 -11.91
CA PHE A 46 9.80 -18.88 -11.53
C PHE A 46 9.32 -18.29 -10.20
N GLN A 47 10.18 -18.29 -9.18
CA GLN A 47 9.88 -17.70 -7.86
C GLN A 47 9.53 -16.21 -7.97
N MET A 48 10.29 -15.45 -8.76
CA MET A 48 10.01 -14.03 -8.99
C MET A 48 8.63 -13.81 -9.63
N LYS A 49 8.22 -14.68 -10.55
CA LYS A 49 6.90 -14.62 -11.20
C LYS A 49 5.76 -14.87 -10.20
N GLU A 50 5.92 -15.83 -9.30
CA GLU A 50 4.93 -16.08 -8.24
C GLU A 50 4.85 -14.92 -7.25
N ASN A 51 6.01 -14.40 -6.83
CA ASN A 51 6.07 -13.24 -5.94
C ASN A 51 5.41 -12.00 -6.58
N LEU A 52 5.64 -11.75 -7.88
CA LEU A 52 4.97 -10.67 -8.61
C LEU A 52 3.46 -10.87 -8.64
N LYS A 53 2.98 -12.09 -8.92
CA LYS A 53 1.55 -12.39 -8.93
C LYS A 53 0.91 -12.16 -7.56
N TYR A 54 1.58 -12.56 -6.49
CA TYR A 54 1.12 -12.31 -5.12
C TYR A 54 1.08 -10.81 -4.78
N LEU A 55 2.11 -10.06 -5.16
CA LEU A 55 2.15 -8.60 -4.98
C LEU A 55 1.06 -7.90 -5.79
N GLU A 56 0.82 -8.31 -7.04
CA GLU A 56 -0.28 -7.79 -7.87
C GLU A 56 -1.65 -8.05 -7.22
N GLU A 57 -1.84 -9.24 -6.62
CA GLU A 57 -3.07 -9.58 -5.91
C GLU A 57 -3.27 -8.75 -4.65
N LEU A 58 -2.21 -8.58 -3.83
CA LEU A 58 -2.22 -7.68 -2.68
C LEU A 58 -2.48 -6.22 -3.07
N ILE A 59 -1.85 -5.75 -4.16
CA ILE A 59 -2.07 -4.40 -4.69
C ILE A 59 -3.51 -4.26 -5.17
N LYS A 60 -4.06 -5.24 -5.88
CA LYS A 60 -5.44 -5.22 -6.35
C LYS A 60 -6.44 -5.16 -5.19
N ASP A 61 -6.19 -5.87 -4.11
CA ASP A 61 -7.06 -5.82 -2.94
C ASP A 61 -6.94 -4.48 -2.19
N ASN A 62 -5.72 -3.97 -1.98
CA ASN A 62 -5.52 -2.60 -1.45
C ASN A 62 -6.11 -1.52 -2.35
N LEU A 63 -6.02 -1.69 -3.67
CA LEU A 63 -6.63 -0.80 -4.64
C LEU A 63 -8.16 -0.94 -4.64
N LYS A 64 -8.77 -2.10 -4.39
CA LYS A 64 -10.23 -2.13 -4.16
C LYS A 64 -10.62 -1.35 -2.91
N PHE A 65 -9.77 -1.35 -1.87
CA PHE A 65 -9.98 -0.51 -0.69
C PHE A 65 -9.78 1.00 -0.98
N ASN A 66 -8.86 1.36 -1.89
CA ASN A 66 -8.55 2.75 -2.25
C ASN A 66 -9.34 3.32 -3.46
N ILE A 67 -9.75 2.51 -4.45
CA ILE A 67 -10.52 2.88 -5.66
C ILE A 67 -12.01 2.97 -5.34
N LEU A 68 -12.46 2.38 -4.22
CA LEU A 68 -13.74 2.73 -3.61
C LEU A 68 -13.67 4.09 -2.89
N GLU A 69 -12.61 4.88 -3.11
CA GLU A 69 -12.68 6.32 -3.04
C GLU A 69 -13.08 6.85 -4.44
N PHE A 70 -14.35 7.28 -4.53
CA PHE A 70 -14.97 8.15 -5.56
C PHE A 70 -15.55 7.49 -6.83
N PRO A 71 -16.88 7.56 -6.95
CA PRO A 71 -17.52 8.61 -7.73
C PRO A 71 -17.78 9.79 -6.81
N ASP A 72 -17.51 11.00 -7.29
CA ASP A 72 -17.89 12.26 -6.64
C ASP A 72 -19.40 12.33 -6.39
N TYR A 73 -19.90 11.64 -5.38
CA TYR A 73 -21.08 12.09 -4.63
C TYR A 73 -20.57 13.01 -3.53
N GLN A 74 -19.97 14.11 -3.98
CA GLN A 74 -19.71 15.26 -3.17
C GLN A 74 -21.10 15.80 -2.76
N TYR A 75 -21.61 15.35 -1.62
CA TYR A 75 -22.48 16.21 -0.83
C TYR A 75 -21.62 17.40 -0.41
N LYS A 76 -21.51 18.37 -1.33
CA LYS A 76 -21.10 19.73 -1.02
C LYS A 76 -22.12 20.26 -0.02
N CYS A 77 -21.83 20.10 1.26
CA CYS A 77 -22.41 20.97 2.26
C CYS A 77 -21.67 22.30 2.12
N GLU A 78 -22.05 23.09 1.11
CA GLU A 78 -21.77 24.51 1.05
C GLU A 78 -22.58 25.17 2.17
N CYS A 79 -21.98 25.31 3.36
CA CYS A 79 -22.38 26.26 4.39
C CYS A 79 -21.46 26.10 5.62
N CYS A 80 -20.27 26.70 5.57
CA CYS A 80 -19.70 27.49 6.67
C CYS A 80 -18.27 27.91 6.31
N ASP A 81 -18.07 29.15 5.89
CA ASP A 81 -16.75 29.80 5.87
C ASP A 81 -16.21 30.08 7.29
N GLN A 82 -16.87 29.53 8.31
CA GLN A 82 -16.48 29.59 9.72
C GLN A 82 -16.30 28.16 10.22
N TYR A 83 -15.11 27.61 10.02
CA TYR A 83 -14.71 26.39 10.69
C TYR A 83 -14.79 26.59 12.20
N SER A 84 -15.26 25.57 12.92
CA SER A 84 -15.15 25.57 14.38
C SER A 84 -13.67 25.56 14.75
N ASN A 85 -13.19 26.63 15.39
CA ASN A 85 -11.79 26.80 15.79
C ASN A 85 -11.49 26.26 17.20
N ASN A 86 -12.48 25.61 17.82
CA ASN A 86 -12.39 25.19 19.22
C ASN A 86 -12.09 23.68 19.37
N GLY A 87 -11.72 23.00 18.28
CA GLY A 87 -11.45 21.56 18.27
C GLY A 87 -12.68 20.69 18.49
N ARG A 88 -13.88 21.24 18.29
CA ARG A 88 -15.14 20.55 18.50
C ARG A 88 -15.95 20.53 17.21
N LEU A 89 -16.44 19.34 16.88
CA LEU A 89 -17.36 19.10 15.77
C LEU A 89 -18.64 18.46 16.33
N LEU A 90 -19.79 19.08 16.06
CA LEU A 90 -21.09 18.44 16.22
C LEU A 90 -21.62 18.12 14.82
N TRP A 91 -21.74 16.84 14.50
CA TRP A 91 -22.18 16.40 13.18
C TRP A 91 -23.50 15.66 13.30
N LYS A 92 -24.53 16.25 12.69
CA LYS A 92 -25.86 15.65 12.55
C LYS A 92 -25.95 14.92 11.21
N ILE A 93 -26.36 13.66 11.25
CA ILE A 93 -26.56 12.85 10.05
C ILE A 93 -28.06 12.70 9.83
N ASP A 94 -28.61 13.54 8.96
CA ASP A 94 -30.00 13.44 8.53
C ASP A 94 -30.18 12.34 7.48
N ARG A 95 -31.42 11.85 7.34
CA ARG A 95 -31.80 10.79 6.38
C ARG A 95 -30.95 9.53 6.52
N TYR A 96 -30.76 9.08 7.77
CA TYR A 96 -29.89 7.93 8.08
C TYR A 96 -30.27 6.66 7.32
N LYS A 97 -31.56 6.34 7.18
CA LYS A 97 -32.02 5.13 6.49
C LYS A 97 -31.60 5.11 5.01
N GLU A 98 -31.75 6.23 4.31
CA GLU A 98 -31.33 6.38 2.91
C GLU A 98 -29.82 6.23 2.80
N LYS A 99 -29.06 6.97 3.61
CA LYS A 99 -27.59 6.91 3.62
C LYS A 99 -27.03 5.53 4.00
N MET A 100 -27.72 4.81 4.88
CA MET A 100 -27.34 3.43 5.24
C MET A 100 -27.59 2.47 4.07
N THR A 101 -28.68 2.66 3.33
CA THR A 101 -28.99 1.87 2.13
C THR A 101 -27.94 2.12 1.05
N GLU A 102 -27.62 3.40 0.81
CA GLU A 102 -26.56 3.81 -0.12
C GLU A 102 -25.17 3.30 0.31
N ALA A 103 -24.88 3.27 1.61
CA ALA A 103 -23.63 2.69 2.13
C ALA A 103 -23.56 1.16 1.97
N LYS A 104 -24.69 0.46 1.92
CA LYS A 104 -24.76 -0.99 1.67
C LYS A 104 -24.60 -1.32 0.20
N GLU A 105 -25.30 -0.58 -0.66
CA GLU A 105 -25.38 -0.82 -2.10
C GLU A 105 -24.16 -0.27 -2.85
N ASN A 106 -23.82 0.99 -2.57
CA ASN A 106 -22.81 1.75 -3.31
C ASN A 106 -21.54 2.00 -2.50
N HIS A 107 -21.46 1.45 -1.28
CA HIS A 107 -20.34 1.67 -0.37
C HIS A 107 -20.06 3.15 -0.08
N CYS A 108 -21.12 3.96 -0.09
CA CYS A 108 -21.04 5.40 0.12
C CYS A 108 -20.44 5.74 1.49
N VAL A 109 -19.57 6.74 1.49
CA VAL A 109 -18.87 7.25 2.67
C VAL A 109 -19.34 8.66 2.97
N LEU A 110 -19.60 8.94 4.25
CA LEU A 110 -20.00 10.26 4.68
C LEU A 110 -18.80 11.05 5.17
N TYR A 111 -18.78 12.34 4.84
CA TYR A 111 -17.76 13.26 5.30
C TYR A 111 -18.39 14.37 6.13
N SER A 112 -17.79 14.67 7.28
CA SER A 112 -18.19 15.82 8.09
C SER A 112 -17.76 17.14 7.42
N PRO A 113 -18.27 18.29 7.90
CA PRO A 113 -17.60 19.56 7.71
C PRO A 113 -16.15 19.48 8.24
N LYS A 114 -15.24 20.25 7.62
CA LYS A 114 -13.90 20.42 8.17
C LYS A 114 -13.98 21.26 9.46
N PHE A 115 -13.04 21.07 10.36
CA PHE A 115 -12.93 21.85 11.59
C PHE A 115 -11.45 21.98 11.99
N LEU A 116 -11.12 22.98 12.79
CA LEU A 116 -9.77 23.21 13.26
C LEU A 116 -9.65 22.71 14.71
N ASN A 117 -8.52 22.10 15.05
CA ASN A 117 -8.30 21.64 16.43
C ASN A 117 -8.14 22.80 17.43
N LYS A 118 -7.62 23.94 16.97
CA LYS A 118 -7.49 25.21 17.67
C LYS A 118 -7.44 26.34 16.64
N GLU A 119 -7.50 27.60 17.07
CA GLU A 119 -7.24 28.73 16.19
C GLU A 119 -5.84 28.60 15.57
N TYR A 120 -5.74 28.77 14.25
CA TYR A 120 -4.50 28.56 13.48
C TYR A 120 -3.90 27.15 13.61
N GLY A 121 -4.74 26.14 13.86
CA GLY A 121 -4.34 24.75 14.08
C GLY A 121 -4.43 23.84 12.85
N TYR A 122 -4.35 22.53 13.10
CA TYR A 122 -4.51 21.49 12.06
C TYR A 122 -5.95 21.48 11.58
N THR A 123 -6.11 21.35 10.26
CA THR A 123 -7.43 21.15 9.65
C THR A 123 -7.79 19.67 9.73
N LEU A 124 -8.97 19.37 10.25
CA LEU A 124 -9.44 18.02 10.51
C LEU A 124 -10.80 17.76 9.85
N ARG A 125 -11.06 16.50 9.53
CA ARG A 125 -12.36 16.03 9.01
C ARG A 125 -12.65 14.62 9.51
N LEU A 126 -13.92 14.31 9.75
CA LEU A 126 -14.34 12.95 10.09
C LEU A 126 -14.90 12.25 8.84
N LYS A 127 -14.34 11.10 8.51
CA LYS A 127 -14.82 10.17 7.46
C LYS A 127 -15.59 9.04 8.14
N LEU A 128 -16.81 8.75 7.71
CA LEU A 128 -17.69 7.78 8.36
C LEU A 128 -18.23 6.75 7.37
N PHE A 129 -18.01 5.49 7.71
CA PHE A 129 -18.48 4.33 7.00
C PHE A 129 -19.65 3.73 7.78
N LEU A 130 -20.87 4.05 7.35
CA LEU A 130 -22.08 3.61 8.04
C LEU A 130 -22.22 2.09 8.06
N ASN A 131 -21.78 1.43 6.98
CA ASN A 131 -21.88 -0.02 6.84
C ASN A 131 -20.59 -0.78 7.21
N GLY A 132 -19.61 -0.12 7.85
CA GLY A 132 -18.33 -0.73 8.20
C GLY A 132 -17.44 -1.05 6.99
N ILE A 133 -16.23 -1.54 7.25
CA ILE A 133 -15.22 -1.86 6.22
C ILE A 133 -14.63 -3.24 6.50
N GLY A 134 -14.37 -4.01 5.43
CA GLY A 134 -13.70 -5.31 5.51
C GLY A 134 -14.49 -6.30 6.37
N GLN A 135 -13.82 -6.93 7.33
CA GLN A 135 -14.44 -7.90 8.26
C GLN A 135 -15.52 -7.32 9.18
N TRP A 136 -15.59 -5.98 9.28
CA TRP A 136 -16.54 -5.27 10.12
C TRP A 136 -17.79 -4.80 9.36
N LYS A 137 -17.86 -5.13 8.05
CA LYS A 137 -19.00 -4.79 7.20
C LYS A 137 -20.31 -5.33 7.78
N ASP A 138 -21.39 -4.57 7.61
CA ASP A 138 -22.76 -4.89 8.05
C ASP A 138 -22.97 -5.03 9.57
N ARG A 139 -21.91 -4.85 10.38
CA ARG A 139 -21.96 -5.04 11.85
C ARG A 139 -21.55 -3.81 12.65
N HIS A 140 -20.71 -2.94 12.09
CA HIS A 140 -20.15 -1.79 12.81
C HIS A 140 -20.21 -0.53 11.97
N ILE A 141 -20.29 0.61 12.65
CA ILE A 141 -20.01 1.92 12.05
C ILE A 141 -18.55 2.23 12.33
N ILE A 142 -17.81 2.65 11.31
CA ILE A 142 -16.40 3.02 11.45
C ILE A 142 -16.25 4.51 11.17
N GLY A 143 -15.68 5.24 12.14
CA GLY A 143 -15.30 6.64 11.99
C GLY A 143 -13.78 6.79 11.96
N CYS A 144 -13.26 7.52 10.99
CA CYS A 144 -11.84 7.85 10.86
C CYS A 144 -11.66 9.36 10.94
N LEU A 145 -10.81 9.82 11.86
CA LEU A 145 -10.40 11.22 11.92
C LEU A 145 -9.22 11.43 10.96
N GLN A 146 -9.42 12.28 9.97
CA GLN A 146 -8.43 12.60 8.95
C GLN A 146 -7.85 14.00 9.20
N VAL A 147 -6.53 14.10 9.09
CA VAL A 147 -5.84 15.39 9.00
C VAL A 147 -5.84 15.82 7.54
N GLU A 148 -6.41 16.98 7.28
CA GLU A 148 -6.55 17.60 5.96
C GLU A 148 -5.48 18.67 5.78
N THR A 149 -5.15 18.99 4.53
CA THR A 149 -4.24 20.09 4.23
C THR A 149 -4.84 21.42 4.70
N GLY A 150 -4.11 22.09 5.59
CA GLY A 150 -4.47 23.35 6.21
C GLY A 150 -3.57 24.50 5.78
N LYS A 151 -4.09 25.73 5.86
CA LYS A 151 -3.32 26.96 5.58
C LYS A 151 -2.12 27.13 6.52
N TRP A 152 -2.23 26.60 7.74
CA TRP A 152 -1.26 26.81 8.82
C TRP A 152 -0.29 25.65 8.99
N ASP A 153 -0.39 24.59 8.17
CA ASP A 153 0.44 23.38 8.24
C ASP A 153 1.96 23.66 8.31
N PRO A 154 2.53 24.67 7.60
CA PRO A 154 3.96 24.99 7.71
C PRO A 154 4.39 25.52 9.08
N LEU A 155 3.45 25.99 9.90
CA LEU A 155 3.71 26.55 11.24
C LEU A 155 3.41 25.54 12.36
N LEU A 156 2.95 24.35 12.01
CA LEU A 156 2.53 23.33 12.96
C LEU A 156 3.60 22.24 13.09
N ASP A 157 3.65 21.62 14.25
CA ASP A 157 4.58 20.54 14.53
C ASP A 157 4.19 19.28 13.74
N TRP A 158 5.17 18.57 13.19
CA TRP A 158 4.95 17.28 12.53
C TRP A 158 5.91 16.23 13.10
N PRO A 159 5.46 14.98 13.30
CA PRO A 159 4.15 14.43 12.95
C PRO A 159 3.02 14.96 13.86
N CYS A 160 1.80 15.00 13.30
CA CYS A 160 0.63 15.48 14.02
C CYS A 160 0.26 14.50 15.16
N ILE A 161 0.33 14.96 16.41
CA ILE A 161 -0.04 14.17 17.60
C ILE A 161 -1.28 14.80 18.23
N LEU A 162 -2.43 14.14 18.09
CA LEU A 162 -3.72 14.63 18.57
C LEU A 162 -4.43 13.58 19.42
N LYS A 163 -5.04 14.04 20.51
CA LYS A 163 -5.98 13.24 21.30
C LYS A 163 -7.39 13.57 20.87
N ALA A 164 -8.06 12.62 20.22
CA ALA A 164 -9.45 12.75 19.80
C ALA A 164 -10.40 12.04 20.76
N THR A 165 -11.63 12.57 20.89
CA THR A 165 -12.72 11.89 21.59
C THR A 165 -13.95 11.93 20.70
N VAL A 166 -14.51 10.76 20.39
CA VAL A 166 -15.68 10.60 19.54
C VAL A 166 -16.82 10.08 20.40
N ILE A 167 -17.98 10.74 20.33
CA ILE A 167 -19.15 10.38 21.12
C ILE A 167 -20.34 10.26 20.18
N LEU A 168 -20.92 9.07 20.10
CA LEU A 168 -22.22 8.87 19.50
C LEU A 168 -23.30 9.28 20.50
N ARG A 169 -24.02 10.36 20.21
CA ARG A 169 -25.05 10.88 21.13
C ARG A 169 -26.35 10.10 20.99
N ASN A 170 -26.81 9.52 22.09
CA ASN A 170 -28.18 9.02 22.20
C ASN A 170 -29.15 10.22 22.37
N GLN A 171 -30.21 10.25 21.57
CA GLN A 171 -31.23 11.31 21.57
C GLN A 171 -32.41 11.05 22.52
N GLU A 172 -32.51 9.85 23.12
CA GLU A 172 -33.66 9.46 23.95
C GLU A 172 -33.87 10.34 25.19
N LYS A 173 -32.84 11.05 25.67
CA LYS A 173 -32.91 11.84 26.93
C LYS A 173 -33.50 13.25 26.79
N TYR A 174 -33.99 13.67 25.61
CA TYR A 174 -34.46 15.05 25.39
C TYR A 174 -35.99 15.21 25.32
N GLN A 175 -36.79 14.18 25.60
CA GLN A 175 -38.26 14.26 25.63
C GLN A 175 -38.88 14.60 27.00
N GLN A 176 -38.08 14.84 28.05
CA GLN A 176 -38.58 15.07 29.41
C GLN A 176 -38.49 16.51 29.91
N ILE A 177 -38.18 17.47 29.03
CA ILE A 177 -38.26 18.90 29.35
C ILE A 177 -38.94 19.62 28.18
N MET A 178 -40.23 19.38 28.02
CA MET A 178 -41.25 20.28 27.47
C MET A 178 -42.57 19.93 28.16
#